data_AF-A0A3D5EKA7-F1
#
_entry.id   AF-A0A3D5EKA7-F1
#
_cell.length_a   1.000
_cell.length_b   1.000
_cell.length_c   1.000
_cell.angle_alpha   90.00
_cell.angle_beta   90.00
_cell.angle_gamma   90.00
#
_symmetry.space_group_name_H-M   'P 1'
#
loop_
_entity.id
_entity.type
_entity.pdbx_description
1 polymer ?
#
loop_
_entity_poly.entity_id
_entity_poly.type
_entity_poly.pdbx_seq_one_letter_code
_entity_poly.pdbx_strand_id
1 'polypeptide(L)' 'MRGLDEYLAALRTAKKTYLEGLDLAETYVLDNGGSVEKGKEEGVTVLSLLGIRAYCFQLYPDIDLFYFET' A
#
# COMPACT_ATOMS: atom_id res chain seq x y z
N MET A 1 8.78 14.65 6.23
CA MET A 1 7.96 13.43 6.11
C MET A 1 8.24 12.84 4.75
N ARG A 2 8.54 11.54 4.65
CA ARG A 2 8.62 10.86 3.34
C ARG A 2 7.22 10.75 2.76
N GLY A 3 7.07 10.88 1.46
CA GLY A 3 5.76 10.74 0.80
C GLY A 3 5.19 9.33 0.96
N LEU A 4 3.87 9.16 0.76
CA LEU A 4 3.25 7.83 0.72
C LEU A 4 3.90 6.97 -0.37
N ASP A 5 4.07 7.55 -1.56
CA ASP A 5 4.74 6.96 -2.72
C ASP A 5 6.16 6.45 -2.41
N GLU A 6 6.98 7.25 -1.74
CA GLU A 6 8.35 6.86 -1.37
C GLU A 6 8.36 5.70 -0.37
N TYR A 7 7.43 5.70 0.59
CA TYR A 7 7.30 4.63 1.58
C TYR A 7 6.88 3.31 0.91
N LEU A 8 5.85 3.34 0.06
CA LEU A 8 5.38 2.18 -0.67
C LEU A 8 6.44 1.65 -1.64
N ALA A 9 7.19 2.54 -2.30
CA ALA A 9 8.32 2.15 -3.14
C ALA A 9 9.39 1.40 -2.35
N ALA A 10 9.70 1.84 -1.12
CA ALA A 10 10.64 1.16 -0.25
C ALA A 10 10.17 -0.24 0.16
N LEU A 11 8.87 -0.42 0.45
CA LEU A 11 8.29 -1.74 0.74
C LEU A 11 8.41 -2.69 -0.45
N ARG A 12 8.12 -2.20 -1.66
CA ARG A 12 8.27 -2.96 -2.90
C ARG A 12 9.73 -3.34 -3.17
N THR A 13 10.67 -2.41 -3.00
CA THR A 13 12.11 -2.67 -3.16
C THR A 13 12.64 -3.65 -2.12
N ALA A 14 12.11 -3.63 -0.90
CA ALA A 14 12.42 -4.59 0.15
C ALA A 14 11.79 -5.97 -0.09
N LYS A 15 11.02 -6.15 -1.18
CA LYS A 15 10.33 -7.40 -1.54
C LYS A 15 9.46 -7.93 -0.40
N LYS A 16 8.74 -7.03 0.28
CA LYS A 16 7.75 -7.43 1.28
C LYS A 16 6.67 -8.28 0.63
N THR A 17 6.19 -9.27 1.38
CA THR A 17 5.00 -10.04 1.00
C THR A 17 3.81 -9.12 0.88
N TYR A 18 2.76 -9.54 0.18
CA TYR A 18 1.59 -8.69 0.02
C TYR A 18 0.99 -8.33 1.38
N LEU A 19 0.82 -9.32 2.26
CA LEU A 19 0.24 -9.12 3.59
C LEU A 19 1.13 -8.25 4.49
N GLU A 20 2.44 -8.50 4.54
CA GLU A 20 3.36 -7.71 5.36
C GLU A 20 3.49 -6.28 4.82
N GLY A 21 3.56 -6.11 3.50
CA GLY A 21 3.63 -4.80 2.87
C GLY A 21 2.35 -4.00 3.11
N LEU A 22 1.19 -4.64 3.01
CA LEU A 22 -0.10 -3.98 3.25
C LEU A 22 -0.25 -3.55 4.72
N ASP A 23 0.06 -4.43 5.68
CA ASP A 23 -0.01 -4.12 7.11
C ASP A 23 0.88 -2.93 7.50
N LEU A 24 2.13 -2.90 6.99
CA LEU A 24 3.05 -1.79 7.18
C LEU A 24 2.55 -0.49 6.52
N ALA A 25 2.00 -0.59 5.32
CA ALA A 25 1.48 0.56 4.58
C ALA A 25 0.23 1.16 5.23
N GLU A 26 -0.70 0.32 5.69
CA GLU A 26 -1.89 0.74 6.44
C GLU A 26 -1.50 1.43 7.74
N THR A 27 -0.60 0.82 8.51
CA THR A 27 -0.08 1.41 9.75
C THR A 27 0.56 2.77 9.49
N TYR A 28 1.43 2.87 8.49
CA TYR A 28 2.07 4.13 8.12
C TYR A 28 1.05 5.23 7.78
N VAL A 29 0.03 4.90 7.00
CA VAL A 29 -1.02 5.86 6.58
C VAL A 29 -1.83 6.32 7.79
N LEU A 30 -2.26 5.40 8.65
CA LEU A 30 -3.05 5.71 9.84
C LEU A 30 -2.26 6.54 10.86
N ASP A 31 -1.00 6.19 11.12
CA ASP A 31 -0.12 6.93 12.04
C ASP A 31 0.16 8.36 11.57
N ASN A 32 0.08 8.61 10.27
CA ASN A 32 0.26 9.94 9.67
C ASN A 32 -1.07 10.67 9.39
N GLY A 33 -2.19 10.17 9.91
CA GLY A 33 -3.51 10.82 9.81
C GLY A 33 -4.20 10.68 8.45
N GLY A 34 -3.79 9.68 7.66
CA GLY A 34 -4.45 9.30 6.42
C GLY A 34 -5.64 8.36 6.63
N SER A 35 -6.10 7.74 5.54
CA SER A 35 -7.23 6.80 5.56
C SER A 35 -6.97 5.55 4.73
N VAL A 36 -7.58 4.45 5.17
CA VAL A 36 -7.58 3.16 4.48
C VAL A 36 -9.01 2.83 4.09
N GLU A 37 -9.23 2.49 2.83
CA GLU A 37 -10.53 2.15 2.28
C GLU A 37 -10.44 0.88 1.44
N LYS A 38 -11.53 0.10 1.37
CA LYS A 38 -11.61 -0.98 0.38
C LYS A 38 -11.80 -0.37 -1.01
N GLY A 39 -11.03 -0.87 -1.99
CA GLY A 39 -11.19 -0.51 -3.39
C GLY A 39 -12.52 -0.98 -3.96
N LYS A 40 -12.88 -0.44 -5.14
CA LYS A 40 -14.06 -0.90 -5.88
C LYS A 40 -13.86 -2.29 -6.49
N GLU A 41 -12.62 -2.64 -6.76
CA GLU A 41 -12.21 -3.95 -7.26
C GLU A 41 -11.87 -4.87 -6.09
N GLU A 42 -12.22 -6.14 -6.23
CA GLU A 42 -11.95 -7.15 -5.20
C GLU A 42 -10.43 -7.31 -5.00
N GLY A 43 -10.00 -7.34 -3.74
CA GLY A 43 -8.58 -7.50 -3.40
C GLY A 43 -7.75 -6.22 -3.51
N VAL A 44 -8.34 -5.07 -3.82
CA VAL A 44 -7.64 -3.77 -3.81
C VAL A 44 -7.89 -3.03 -2.49
N THR A 45 -6.84 -2.58 -1.84
CA THR A 45 -6.90 -1.64 -0.71
C THR A 45 -6.42 -0.26 -1.16
N VAL A 46 -7.18 0.77 -0.82
CA VAL A 46 -6.89 2.16 -1.16
C VAL A 46 -6.33 2.88 0.07
N LEU A 47 -5.16 3.49 -0.09
CA LEU A 47 -4.48 4.26 0.93
C LEU A 47 -4.48 5.74 0.53
N SER A 48 -4.90 6.63 1.41
CA SER A 48 -4.90 8.07 1.16
C SER A 48 -4.11 8.81 2.23
N LEU A 49 -3.10 9.57 1.83
CA LEU A 49 -2.28 10.38 2.75
C LEU A 49 -1.79 11.65 2.05
N LEU A 50 -2.02 12.82 2.68
CA LEU A 50 -1.53 14.12 2.20
C LEU A 50 -1.86 14.42 0.73
N GLY A 51 -3.04 14.00 0.26
CA GLY A 51 -3.49 14.20 -1.12
C GLY A 51 -2.97 13.18 -2.14
N ILE A 52 -2.12 12.24 -1.72
CA ILE A 52 -1.74 11.07 -2.52
C ILE A 52 -2.72 9.95 -2.24
N ARG A 53 -3.14 9.25 -3.30
CA ARG A 53 -3.95 8.04 -3.23
C ARG A 53 -3.15 6.89 -3.84
N ALA A 54 -3.06 5.77 -3.14
CA ALA A 54 -2.39 4.57 -3.63
C ALA A 54 -3.36 3.38 -3.63
N TYR A 55 -3.28 2.55 -4.66
CA TYR A 55 -4.07 1.33 -4.83
C TYR A 55 -3.12 0.15 -4.62
N CYS A 56 -3.26 -0.55 -3.51
CA CYS A 56 -2.44 -1.71 -3.15
C CYS A 56 -3.19 -2.99 -3.54
N PHE A 57 -2.50 -3.92 -4.17
CA PHE A 57 -3.11 -5.15 -4.69
C PHE A 57 -2.08 -6.28 -4.79
N GLN A 58 -2.58 -7.50 -4.91
CA GLN A 58 -1.78 -8.66 -5.29
C GLN A 58 -1.98 -8.94 -6.78
N LEU A 59 -0.93 -8.73 -7.59
CA LEU A 59 -1.04 -8.86 -9.05
C LEU A 59 -1.16 -10.32 -9.51
N TYR A 60 -0.44 -11.23 -8.85
CA TYR A 60 -0.45 -12.65 -9.16
C TYR A 60 -0.61 -13.47 -7.87
N PRO A 61 -1.55 -14.44 -7.82
CA PRO A 61 -1.73 -15.28 -6.62
C PRO A 61 -0.49 -16.09 -6.24
N ASP A 62 0.30 -16.50 -7.25
CA ASP A 62 1.50 -17.33 -7.07
C ASP A 62 2.74 -16.51 -6.68
N ILE A 63 2.64 -15.18 -6.71
CA ILE A 63 3.74 -14.27 -6.36
C ILE A 63 3.31 -13.47 -5.12
N ASP A 64 3.92 -13.80 -3.99
CA ASP A 64 3.68 -13.10 -2.74
C ASP A 64 4.56 -11.85 -2.63
N LEU A 65 4.16 -10.79 -3.35
CA LEU A 65 4.82 -9.50 -3.33
C LEU A 65 3.81 -8.36 -3.20
N PHE A 66 4.23 -7.32 -2.50
CA PHE A 66 3.49 -6.07 -2.38
C PHE A 66 3.57 -5.24 -3.67
N TYR A 67 2.41 -5.03 -4.32
CA TYR A 67 2.27 -4.14 -5.48
C TYR A 67 1.37 -2.95 -5.14
N PHE A 68 1.65 -1.81 -5.78
CA PHE A 68 0.84 -0.62 -5.66
C PHE A 68 0.94 0.27 -6.92
N GLU A 69 -0.07 1.12 -7.10
CA GLU A 69 -0.10 2.25 -8.06
C GLU A 69 -0.57 3.52 -7.34
N THR A 70 -0.12 4.70 -7.77
CA THR A 70 -0.48 6.03 -7.19
C THR A 70 -1.06 6.96 -8.23
#